data_AF-A0A4S9U3F2-F1
#
_entry.id   AF-A0A4S9U3F2-F1
#
_cell.length_a   1.000
_cell.length_b   1.000
_cell.length_c   1.000
_cell.angle_alpha   90.00
_cell.angle_beta   90.00
_cell.angle_gamma   90.00
#
_symmetry.space_group_name_H-M   'P 1'
#
loop_
_entity.id
_entity.type
_entity.pdbx_description
1 polymer ?
#
loop_
_entity_poly.entity_id
_entity_poly.type
_entity_poly.pdbx_seq_one_letter_code
_entity_poly.pdbx_strand_id
1 'polypeptide(L)'
;MLSRAALSRAAALLVRVKSAVGSRPLGTLSRPRFAATPLQIRSASHVNNFNRWLSTKSAADEAIEEITELYATARDEFEIAMEETEKQTVYAEADREAAREELTRVQEAYKTIIEGPDTELAEEVKRRIGQRIRELENGVQNMEEFAMNQD
;
A
#
# COMPACT_ATOMS: atom_id res chain seq x y z
N MET A 1 -3.33 21.27 50.36
CA MET A 1 -1.99 21.17 50.97
C MET A 1 -1.63 19.70 51.09
N LEU A 2 -0.39 19.33 50.68
CA LEU A 2 0.32 18.06 50.96
C LEU A 2 -0.21 16.81 50.19
N SER A 3 0.58 15.85 49.70
CA SER A 3 2.04 15.65 49.62
C SER A 3 2.33 14.35 48.84
N ARG A 4 3.31 14.43 47.91
CA ARG A 4 4.44 13.52 47.55
C ARG A 4 4.31 11.98 47.52
N ALA A 5 5.19 11.44 46.64
CA ALA A 5 5.85 10.12 46.60
C ALA A 5 5.25 9.15 45.58
N ALA A 6 5.98 8.32 44.82
CA ALA A 6 7.41 8.09 44.55
C ALA A 6 7.42 7.20 43.27
N LEU A 7 8.48 7.09 42.47
CA LEU A 7 9.56 6.13 42.71
C LEU A 7 10.62 6.28 41.61
N SER A 8 11.83 6.55 42.09
CA SER A 8 13.10 6.41 41.39
C SER A 8 13.47 4.94 41.26
N ARG A 9 14.10 4.56 40.15
CA ARG A 9 14.89 3.33 40.11
C ARG A 9 16.14 3.54 39.26
N ALA A 10 17.23 3.87 39.94
CA ALA A 10 18.59 3.73 39.45
C ALA A 10 19.13 2.34 39.83
N ALA A 11 19.93 1.75 38.95
CA ALA A 11 20.86 0.65 39.21
C ALA A 11 21.95 0.76 38.12
N ALA A 12 23.20 1.10 38.49
CA ALA A 12 24.30 0.16 38.76
C ALA A 12 24.93 -0.38 37.45
N LEU A 13 26.24 -0.57 37.26
CA LEU A 13 27.46 -0.27 38.00
C LEU A 13 28.62 -0.44 36.99
N LEU A 14 29.74 0.20 37.29
CA LEU A 14 31.06 0.16 36.66
C LEU A 14 31.54 -1.20 36.12
N VAL A 15 32.23 -1.21 34.96
CA VAL A 15 33.52 -1.90 34.83
C VAL A 15 34.45 -1.11 33.90
N ARG A 16 35.55 -0.66 34.47
CA ARG A 16 36.71 -0.08 33.78
C ARG A 16 37.73 -1.19 33.56
N VAL A 17 38.02 -1.52 32.31
CA VAL A 17 39.17 -2.37 31.97
C VAL A 17 40.29 -1.50 31.44
N LYS A 18 41.38 -1.40 32.21
CA LYS A 18 42.69 -1.00 31.70
C LYS A 18 43.43 -2.26 31.30
N SER A 19 44.02 -2.29 30.11
CA SER A 19 45.04 -3.28 29.75
C SER A 19 46.36 -2.55 29.57
N ALA A 20 47.38 -3.02 30.27
CA ALA A 20 48.73 -2.50 30.25
C ALA A 20 49.60 -3.23 29.22
N VAL A 21 50.57 -2.46 28.74
CA VAL A 21 51.68 -2.72 27.81
C VAL A 21 52.36 -4.11 27.90
N GLY A 22 52.77 -4.61 26.73
CA GLY A 22 53.84 -5.61 26.57
C GLY A 22 54.51 -5.49 25.19
N SER A 23 55.84 -5.42 25.16
CA SER A 23 56.70 -5.14 24.00
C SER A 23 57.11 -6.40 23.22
N ARG A 24 57.30 -6.20 21.89
CA ARG A 24 57.95 -6.94 20.78
C ARG A 24 58.93 -8.11 21.11
N PRO A 25 59.10 -9.11 20.20
CA PRO A 25 60.05 -8.97 19.07
C PRO A 25 59.59 -9.52 17.70
N LEU A 26 60.28 -9.04 16.66
CA LEU A 26 60.17 -9.40 15.25
C LEU A 26 60.57 -10.86 15.00
N GLY A 27 59.66 -11.65 14.46
CA GLY A 27 59.93 -12.97 13.88
C GLY A 27 59.89 -12.90 12.35
N THR A 28 61.04 -13.09 11.72
CA THR A 28 61.16 -13.38 10.30
C THR A 28 60.97 -14.88 10.08
N LEU A 29 60.14 -15.28 9.12
CA LEU A 29 60.29 -16.40 8.17
C LEU A 29 59.01 -17.20 7.89
N SER A 30 58.93 -17.56 6.61
CA SER A 30 58.15 -18.62 5.99
C SER A 30 56.67 -18.35 5.69
N ARG A 31 56.45 -17.86 4.47
CA ARG A 31 55.16 -17.81 3.78
C ARG A 31 54.88 -19.18 3.16
N PRO A 32 53.93 -19.99 3.66
CA PRO A 32 53.37 -21.05 2.84
C PRO A 32 52.52 -20.41 1.74
N ARG A 33 52.85 -20.70 0.49
CA ARG A 33 51.97 -20.44 -0.65
C ARG A 33 50.79 -21.41 -0.55
N PHE A 34 49.73 -21.00 0.14
CA PHE A 34 48.43 -21.63 -0.04
C PHE A 34 47.93 -21.25 -1.43
N ALA A 35 47.74 -22.27 -2.27
CA ALA A 35 46.97 -22.14 -3.50
C ALA A 35 45.56 -21.68 -3.11
N ALA A 36 45.27 -20.41 -3.36
CA ALA A 36 43.95 -19.85 -3.13
C ALA A 36 43.00 -20.43 -4.18
N THR A 37 42.28 -21.49 -3.82
CA THR A 37 41.01 -21.77 -4.48
C THR A 37 40.11 -20.58 -4.20
N PRO A 38 39.56 -19.89 -5.22
CA PRO A 38 38.55 -18.87 -4.96
C PRO A 38 37.34 -19.61 -4.40
N LEU A 39 37.13 -19.53 -3.09
CA LEU A 39 35.84 -19.83 -2.48
C LEU A 39 34.84 -18.88 -3.13
N GLN A 40 34.14 -19.38 -4.15
CA GLN A 40 32.95 -18.72 -4.66
C GLN A 40 31.90 -18.81 -3.57
N ILE A 41 31.96 -17.88 -2.62
CA ILE A 41 30.87 -17.59 -1.71
C ILE A 41 29.75 -17.10 -2.62
N ARG A 42 28.92 -18.04 -3.07
CA ARG A 42 27.61 -17.71 -3.63
C ARG A 42 26.89 -17.00 -2.50
N SER A 43 26.92 -15.67 -2.54
CA SER A 43 26.16 -14.84 -1.63
C SER A 43 24.70 -15.27 -1.81
N ALA A 44 24.18 -16.02 -0.85
CA ALA A 44 22.79 -16.45 -0.87
C ALA A 44 21.97 -15.17 -0.73
N SER A 45 21.40 -14.71 -1.84
CA SER A 45 20.47 -13.59 -1.88
C SER A 45 19.16 -14.03 -1.22
N HIS A 46 19.16 -14.12 0.11
CA HIS A 46 17.92 -14.18 0.88
C HIS A 46 17.26 -12.82 0.75
N VAL A 47 16.39 -12.69 -0.24
CA VAL A 47 15.46 -11.56 -0.35
C VAL A 47 14.61 -11.61 0.92
N ASN A 48 14.68 -10.58 1.75
CA ASN A 48 13.98 -10.56 3.03
C ASN A 48 12.47 -10.51 2.76
N ASN A 49 11.77 -11.64 2.93
CA ASN A 49 10.33 -11.79 2.66
C ASN A 49 9.48 -10.71 3.36
N PHE A 50 9.92 -10.25 4.53
CA PHE A 50 9.25 -9.17 5.26
C PHE A 50 9.27 -7.83 4.52
N ASN A 51 10.39 -7.48 3.90
CA ASN A 51 10.50 -6.23 3.13
C ASN A 51 9.67 -6.28 1.85
N ARG A 52 9.57 -7.46 1.21
CA ARG A 52 8.67 -7.68 0.07
C ARG A 52 7.22 -7.46 0.47
N TRP A 53 6.77 -8.10 1.57
CA TRP A 53 5.41 -7.95 2.06
C TRP A 53 5.04 -6.51 2.41
N LEU A 54 5.93 -5.76 3.08
CA LEU A 54 5.71 -4.34 3.36
C LEU A 54 5.61 -3.50 2.07
N SER A 55 6.42 -3.80 1.06
CA SER A 55 6.39 -3.11 -0.23
C SER A 55 5.08 -3.36 -0.99
N THR A 56 4.62 -4.61 -1.04
CA THR A 56 3.33 -4.94 -1.66
C THR A 56 2.19 -4.27 -0.91
N LYS A 57 2.26 -4.24 0.42
CA LYS A 57 1.27 -3.56 1.27
C LYS A 57 1.23 -2.04 1.01
N SER A 58 2.38 -1.37 0.92
CA SER A 58 2.42 0.06 0.60
C SER A 58 1.89 0.34 -0.81
N ALA A 59 2.23 -0.49 -1.79
CA ALA A 59 1.70 -0.35 -3.16
C ALA A 59 0.17 -0.58 -3.21
N ALA A 60 -0.34 -1.55 -2.45
CA ALA A 60 -1.77 -1.79 -2.34
C ALA A 60 -2.49 -0.64 -1.63
N ASP A 61 -1.90 -0.11 -0.56
CA ASP A 61 -2.48 1.01 0.17
C ASP A 61 -2.55 2.27 -0.71
N GLU A 62 -1.51 2.58 -1.50
CA GLU A 62 -1.48 3.68 -2.48
C GLU A 62 -2.53 3.49 -3.61
N ALA A 63 -2.57 2.32 -4.23
CA ALA A 63 -3.55 2.01 -5.27
C ALA A 63 -5.01 2.10 -4.78
N ILE A 64 -5.25 1.72 -3.53
CA ILE A 64 -6.59 1.79 -2.93
C ILE A 64 -6.98 3.24 -2.61
N GLU A 65 -6.02 4.08 -2.21
CA GLU A 65 -6.25 5.51 -2.00
C GLU A 65 -6.69 6.17 -3.31
N GLU A 66 -5.95 5.96 -4.40
CA GLU A 66 -6.29 6.48 -5.73
C GLU A 66 -7.71 6.05 -6.19
N ILE A 67 -8.01 4.74 -6.12
CA ILE A 67 -9.36 4.26 -6.49
C ILE A 67 -10.42 4.84 -5.56
N THR A 68 -10.12 5.04 -4.27
CA THR A 68 -11.08 5.59 -3.31
C THR A 68 -11.39 7.06 -3.61
N GLU A 69 -10.41 7.83 -4.06
CA GLU A 69 -10.61 9.21 -4.51
C GLU A 69 -11.49 9.27 -5.75
N LEU A 70 -11.16 8.49 -6.79
CA LEU A 70 -11.99 8.38 -7.99
C LEU A 70 -13.41 7.91 -7.67
N TYR A 71 -13.55 6.94 -6.76
CA TYR A 71 -14.85 6.45 -6.31
C TYR A 71 -15.66 7.54 -5.61
N ALA A 72 -15.03 8.41 -4.81
CA ALA A 72 -15.73 9.50 -4.13
C ALA A 72 -16.32 10.47 -5.15
N THR A 73 -15.53 10.88 -6.15
CA THR A 73 -16.01 11.73 -7.26
C THR A 73 -17.13 11.05 -8.03
N ALA A 74 -16.96 9.79 -8.45
CA ALA A 74 -17.98 9.06 -9.19
C ALA A 74 -19.29 8.90 -8.40
N ARG A 75 -19.19 8.75 -7.08
CA ARG A 75 -20.35 8.67 -6.20
C ARG A 75 -21.08 10.01 -6.10
N ASP A 76 -20.36 11.11 -5.95
CA ASP A 76 -20.96 12.44 -5.87
C ASP A 76 -21.73 12.76 -7.18
N GLU A 77 -21.12 12.49 -8.34
CA GLU A 77 -21.79 12.67 -9.64
C GLU A 77 -23.00 11.74 -9.81
N PHE A 78 -22.91 10.49 -9.33
CA PHE A 78 -24.06 9.58 -9.32
C PHE A 78 -25.21 10.10 -8.45
N GLU A 79 -24.92 10.65 -7.27
CA GLU A 79 -25.93 11.22 -6.38
C GLU A 79 -26.62 12.44 -7.03
N ILE A 80 -25.86 13.31 -7.72
CA ILE A 80 -26.41 14.42 -8.50
C ILE A 80 -27.30 13.89 -9.64
N ALA A 81 -26.79 12.94 -10.43
CA ALA A 81 -27.51 12.37 -11.56
C ALA A 81 -28.83 11.70 -11.15
N MET A 82 -28.84 11.01 -10.00
CA MET A 82 -30.05 10.43 -9.42
C MET A 82 -31.06 11.51 -9.04
N GLU A 83 -30.64 12.55 -8.31
CA GLU A 83 -31.52 13.64 -7.88
C GLU A 83 -32.14 14.38 -9.08
N GLU A 84 -31.35 14.65 -10.12
CA GLU A 84 -31.80 15.35 -11.33
C GLU A 84 -32.72 14.48 -12.20
N THR A 85 -32.45 13.17 -12.27
CA THR A 85 -33.33 12.19 -12.94
C THR A 85 -34.67 12.06 -12.22
N GLU A 86 -34.68 11.99 -10.89
CA GLU A 86 -35.91 11.95 -10.09
C GLU A 86 -36.77 13.22 -10.27
N LYS A 87 -36.11 14.37 -10.43
CA LYS A 87 -36.77 15.67 -10.66
C LYS A 87 -37.17 15.92 -12.12
N GLN A 88 -36.81 15.02 -13.05
CA GLN A 88 -37.05 15.15 -14.48
C GLN A 88 -36.56 16.50 -15.04
N THR A 89 -35.36 16.91 -14.65
CA THR A 89 -34.81 18.20 -15.12
C THR A 89 -34.19 18.07 -16.50
N VAL A 90 -33.94 19.21 -17.14
CA VAL A 90 -33.21 19.27 -18.43
C VAL A 90 -31.73 18.90 -18.31
N TYR A 91 -31.19 18.85 -17.10
CA TYR A 91 -29.78 18.53 -16.84
C TYR A 91 -29.55 17.04 -16.60
N ALA A 92 -30.61 16.29 -16.27
CA ALA A 92 -30.56 14.89 -15.92
C ALA A 92 -29.77 14.01 -16.92
N GLU A 93 -29.89 14.26 -18.24
CA GLU A 93 -29.14 13.50 -19.23
C GLU A 93 -27.61 13.73 -19.13
N ALA A 94 -27.21 14.99 -19.00
CA ALA A 94 -25.80 15.36 -18.88
C ALA A 94 -25.20 14.86 -17.56
N ASP A 95 -25.96 14.91 -16.47
CA ASP A 95 -25.47 14.43 -15.16
C ASP A 95 -25.34 12.90 -15.15
N ARG A 96 -26.26 12.16 -15.79
CA ARG A 96 -26.10 10.70 -16.01
C ARG A 96 -24.88 10.38 -16.86
N GLU A 97 -24.53 11.22 -17.84
CA GLU A 97 -23.28 11.09 -18.60
C GLU A 97 -22.06 11.30 -17.70
N ALA A 98 -22.02 12.35 -16.88
CA ALA A 98 -20.94 12.60 -15.93
C ALA A 98 -20.72 11.41 -14.97
N ALA A 99 -21.80 10.86 -14.39
CA ALA A 99 -21.72 9.69 -13.53
C ALA A 99 -21.12 8.45 -14.24
N ARG A 100 -21.44 8.25 -15.53
CA ARG A 100 -20.85 7.16 -16.34
C ARG A 100 -19.37 7.37 -16.62
N GLU A 101 -18.98 8.60 -16.96
CA GLU A 101 -17.58 8.92 -17.24
C GLU A 101 -16.71 8.69 -16.01
N GLU A 102 -17.15 9.17 -14.84
CA GLU A 102 -16.39 8.98 -13.61
C GLU A 102 -16.36 7.51 -13.16
N LEU A 103 -17.47 6.77 -13.31
CA LEU A 103 -17.48 5.32 -13.09
C LEU A 103 -16.48 4.61 -14.02
N THR A 104 -16.39 5.02 -15.29
CA THR A 104 -15.42 4.47 -16.24
C THR A 104 -13.99 4.69 -15.75
N ARG A 105 -13.67 5.86 -15.22
CA ARG A 105 -12.33 6.13 -14.64
C ARG A 105 -12.02 5.22 -13.45
N VAL A 106 -12.99 4.99 -12.57
CA VAL A 106 -12.85 4.02 -11.45
C VAL A 106 -12.57 2.61 -11.98
N GLN A 107 -13.33 2.18 -12.99
CA GLN A 107 -13.18 0.85 -13.60
C GLN A 107 -11.83 0.68 -14.29
N GLU A 108 -11.36 1.69 -15.01
CA GLU A 108 -10.08 1.67 -15.71
C GLU A 108 -8.90 1.59 -14.73
N ALA A 109 -8.92 2.41 -13.67
CA ALA A 109 -7.91 2.37 -12.61
C ALA A 109 -7.86 0.99 -11.95
N TYR A 110 -9.04 0.48 -11.54
CA TYR A 110 -9.15 -0.85 -10.94
C TYR A 110 -8.68 -1.96 -11.89
N LYS A 111 -9.13 -1.95 -13.15
CA LYS A 111 -8.78 -2.96 -14.16
C LYS A 111 -7.27 -2.98 -14.43
N THR A 112 -6.65 -1.81 -14.54
CA THR A 112 -5.20 -1.67 -14.76
C THR A 112 -4.41 -2.40 -13.67
N ILE A 113 -4.88 -2.34 -12.42
CA ILE A 113 -4.23 -3.03 -11.30
C ILE A 113 -4.51 -4.54 -11.32
N ILE A 114 -5.76 -4.95 -11.57
CA ILE A 114 -6.15 -6.37 -11.56
C ILE A 114 -5.52 -7.17 -12.71
N GLU A 115 -5.39 -6.55 -13.89
CA GLU A 115 -4.75 -7.16 -15.06
C GLU A 115 -3.23 -7.00 -15.06
N GLY A 116 -2.69 -6.33 -14.03
CA GLY A 116 -1.26 -6.13 -13.85
C GLY A 116 -0.50 -7.43 -13.53
N PRO A 117 0.85 -7.41 -13.65
CA PRO A 117 1.69 -8.58 -13.42
C PRO A 117 1.80 -8.97 -11.93
N ASP A 118 1.45 -8.09 -11.00
CA ASP A 118 1.54 -8.34 -9.56
C ASP A 118 0.22 -8.91 -9.02
N THR A 119 0.17 -10.24 -8.91
CA THR A 119 -1.00 -10.97 -8.44
C THR A 119 -1.33 -10.72 -6.97
N GLU A 120 -0.34 -10.44 -6.13
CA GLU A 120 -0.59 -10.19 -4.69
C GLU A 120 -1.24 -8.83 -4.47
N LEU A 121 -0.76 -7.83 -5.21
CA LEU A 121 -1.37 -6.50 -5.27
C LEU A 121 -2.82 -6.58 -5.78
N ALA A 122 -3.04 -7.27 -6.92
CA ALA A 122 -4.35 -7.42 -7.52
C ALA A 122 -5.38 -8.03 -6.56
N GLU A 123 -5.02 -9.11 -5.86
CA GLU A 123 -5.92 -9.76 -4.91
C GLU A 123 -6.24 -8.88 -3.69
N GLU A 124 -5.28 -8.10 -3.19
CA GLU A 124 -5.53 -7.19 -2.07
C GLU A 124 -6.46 -6.04 -2.45
N VAL A 125 -6.27 -5.45 -3.64
CA VAL A 125 -7.15 -4.39 -4.17
C VAL A 125 -8.56 -4.95 -4.40
N LYS A 126 -8.67 -6.10 -5.09
CA LYS A 126 -9.94 -6.79 -5.34
C LYS A 126 -10.73 -7.06 -4.06
N ARG A 127 -10.03 -7.53 -3.01
CA ARG A 127 -10.64 -7.84 -1.71
C ARG A 127 -11.16 -6.59 -1.00
N ARG A 128 -10.45 -5.46 -1.10
CA ARG A 128 -10.77 -4.25 -0.33
C ARG A 128 -11.78 -3.33 -0.99
N ILE A 129 -11.73 -3.18 -2.30
CA ILE A 129 -12.56 -2.19 -3.01
C ILE A 129 -13.46 -2.78 -4.09
N GLY A 130 -13.21 -4.01 -4.54
CA GLY A 130 -13.96 -4.62 -5.64
C GLY A 130 -15.46 -4.75 -5.41
N GLN A 131 -15.91 -4.91 -4.15
CA GLN A 131 -17.35 -4.93 -3.85
C GLN A 131 -18.00 -3.55 -4.00
N ARG A 132 -17.34 -2.49 -3.53
CA ARG A 132 -17.85 -1.12 -3.62
C ARG A 132 -18.00 -0.66 -5.07
N ILE A 133 -17.04 -1.01 -5.92
CA ILE A 133 -17.09 -0.69 -7.35
C ILE A 133 -18.33 -1.35 -7.99
N ARG A 134 -18.57 -2.64 -7.72
CA ARG A 134 -19.77 -3.34 -8.25
C ARG A 134 -21.07 -2.73 -7.74
N GLU A 135 -21.11 -2.26 -6.50
CA GLU A 135 -22.29 -1.58 -5.96
C GLU A 135 -22.58 -0.29 -6.73
N LEU A 136 -21.55 0.50 -7.02
CA LEU A 136 -21.67 1.71 -7.84
C LEU A 136 -22.06 1.39 -9.29
N GLU A 137 -21.47 0.36 -9.90
CA GLU A 137 -21.82 -0.11 -11.25
C GLU A 137 -23.31 -0.46 -11.36
N ASN A 138 -23.81 -1.28 -10.42
CA ASN A 138 -25.22 -1.63 -10.38
C ASN A 138 -26.09 -0.40 -10.10
N GLY A 139 -25.63 0.53 -9.26
CA GLY A 139 -26.32 1.79 -9.00
C GLY A 139 -26.52 2.62 -10.26
N VAL A 140 -25.44 2.87 -11.02
CA VAL A 140 -25.48 3.60 -12.28
C VAL A 140 -26.35 2.88 -13.31
N GLN A 141 -26.22 1.56 -13.45
CA GLN A 141 -27.06 0.80 -14.37
C GLN A 141 -28.56 0.91 -14.02
N ASN A 142 -28.92 0.75 -12.75
CA ASN A 142 -30.31 0.87 -12.31
C ASN A 142 -30.88 2.27 -12.54
N MET A 143 -30.06 3.32 -12.37
CA MET A 143 -30.43 4.69 -12.69
C MET A 143 -30.72 4.87 -14.17
N GLU A 144 -29.89 4.30 -15.05
CA GLU A 144 -30.12 4.36 -16.49
C GLU A 144 -31.39 3.62 -16.91
N GLU A 145 -31.60 2.42 -16.38
CA GLU A 145 -32.83 1.65 -16.61
C GLU A 145 -34.06 2.43 -16.11
N PHE A 146 -33.96 3.10 -14.96
CA PHE A 146 -35.01 3.96 -14.45
C PHE A 146 -35.30 5.15 -15.37
N ALA A 147 -34.27 5.84 -15.85
CA ALA A 147 -34.42 6.96 -16.78
C ALA A 147 -35.09 6.55 -18.10
N MET A 148 -34.67 5.41 -18.69
CA MET A 148 -35.29 4.89 -19.93
C MET A 148 -36.78 4.55 -19.80
N ASN A 149 -37.24 4.26 -18.58
CA ASN A 149 -38.64 3.96 -18.31
C ASN A 149 -39.49 5.22 -18.02
N GLN A 150 -38.86 6.39 -17.90
CA GLN A 150 -39.53 7.67 -17.64
C GLN A 150 -39.74 8.54 -18.87
N ASP A 151 -39.01 8.28 -19.96
CA ASP A 151 -39.18 8.92 -21.27
C ASP A 151 -40.47 8.44 -21.99
#